data_AF-A0A846PVH2-F1
#
_entry.id   AF-A0A846PVH2-F1
#
_cell.length_a   1.000
_cell.length_b   1.000
_cell.length_c   1.000
_cell.angle_alpha   90.00
_cell.angle_beta   90.00
_cell.angle_gamma   90.00
#
_symmetry.space_group_name_H-M   'P 1'
#
loop_
_entity.id
_entity.type
_entity.pdbx_description
1 polymer ?
#
loop_
_entity_poly.entity_id
_entity_poly.type
_entity_poly.pdbx_seq_one_letter_code
_entity_poly.pdbx_strand_id
1 'polypeptide(L)'
;SDLKVFLENFTVPDYLKIGERRNITAYIVNKGLGEKNVRLTLTVEGDDHIASLVVRDRYLISLPVSFSSTGVKDVEIRVKDTDVDLSSTRTIEVYQEPKVYHATEIRDGKAILKLDVQKSKIRNVKITIAGQEKQANEIFGEKEFEFSLDPGEYPLEITCDDLGGNPYQISSTIEFREKNFLDIIMEAINGFVEQIMGFFGS
;
A
#
# COMPACT_ATOMS: atom_id res chain seq x y z
N SER A 1 4.01 -45.44 -7.30
CA SER A 1 4.87 -44.25 -7.13
C SER A 1 4.29 -43.50 -5.98
N ASP A 2 4.85 -43.71 -4.78
CA ASP A 2 4.28 -43.14 -3.56
C ASP A 2 4.89 -41.76 -3.36
N LEU A 3 4.40 -40.81 -4.16
CA LEU A 3 4.60 -39.38 -3.94
C LEU A 3 4.22 -39.06 -2.49
N LYS A 4 5.22 -38.79 -1.66
CA LYS A 4 5.02 -38.36 -0.28
C LYS A 4 5.78 -37.09 0.07
N VAL A 5 6.31 -36.38 -0.92
CA VAL A 5 6.78 -35.00 -0.72
C VAL A 5 5.62 -34.05 -1.02
N PHE A 6 5.40 -33.08 -0.13
CA PHE A 6 4.34 -32.07 -0.25
C PHE A 6 4.88 -30.69 0.11
N LEU A 7 4.24 -29.68 -0.45
CA LEU A 7 4.39 -28.30 -0.01
C LEU A 7 3.20 -27.95 0.90
N GLU A 8 3.46 -27.48 2.12
CA GLU A 8 2.44 -27.07 3.08
C GLU A 8 2.66 -25.62 3.53
N ASN A 9 1.57 -24.91 3.82
CA ASN A 9 1.55 -23.56 4.40
C ASN A 9 2.51 -22.58 3.72
N PHE A 10 2.44 -22.49 2.39
CA PHE A 10 3.13 -21.42 1.67
C PHE A 10 2.44 -20.08 1.95
N THR A 11 3.08 -19.28 2.79
CA THR A 11 2.60 -18.00 3.29
C THR A 11 3.52 -16.89 2.84
N VAL A 12 2.92 -15.84 2.30
CA VAL A 12 3.54 -14.56 1.96
C VAL A 12 2.74 -13.45 2.64
N PRO A 13 3.34 -12.28 2.92
CA PRO A 13 2.55 -11.13 3.37
C PRO A 13 1.65 -10.63 2.24
N ASP A 14 0.42 -10.23 2.54
CA ASP A 14 -0.48 -9.65 1.53
C ASP A 14 0.04 -8.30 1.01
N TYR A 15 0.70 -7.53 1.89
CA TYR A 15 1.23 -6.20 1.63
C TYR A 15 2.67 -6.07 2.11
N LEU A 16 3.50 -5.36 1.35
CA LEU A 16 4.89 -5.08 1.72
C LEU A 16 5.34 -3.70 1.25
N LYS A 17 5.96 -2.89 2.10
CA LYS A 17 6.51 -1.59 1.66
C LYS A 17 7.72 -1.82 0.76
N ILE A 18 7.94 -0.96 -0.23
CA ILE A 18 9.19 -0.96 -1.01
C ILE A 18 10.40 -0.94 -0.07
N GLY A 19 11.37 -1.80 -0.33
CA GLY A 19 12.59 -1.94 0.45
C GLY A 19 12.43 -2.63 1.81
N GLU A 20 11.19 -2.87 2.27
CA GLU A 20 10.95 -3.67 3.48
C GLU A 20 11.34 -5.13 3.23
N ARG A 21 11.98 -5.74 4.24
CA ARG A 21 12.33 -7.16 4.23
C ARG A 21 11.37 -7.94 5.10
N ARG A 22 10.70 -8.94 4.52
CA ARG A 22 9.87 -9.90 5.25
C ARG A 22 10.20 -11.32 4.80
N ASN A 23 10.06 -12.26 5.73
CA ASN A 23 10.22 -13.67 5.38
C ASN A 23 8.94 -14.18 4.74
N ILE A 24 9.07 -14.87 3.63
CA ILE A 24 8.07 -15.84 3.18
C ILE A 24 8.39 -17.17 3.83
N THR A 25 7.36 -17.97 4.09
CA THR A 25 7.51 -19.27 4.73
C THR A 25 6.78 -20.36 3.98
N ALA A 26 7.36 -21.55 3.93
CA ALA A 26 6.69 -22.76 3.47
C ALA A 26 7.29 -23.97 4.18
N TYR A 27 6.57 -25.09 4.19
CA TYR A 27 7.10 -26.37 4.63
C TYR A 27 7.21 -27.32 3.45
N ILE A 28 8.35 -27.99 3.33
CA ILE A 28 8.46 -29.22 2.54
C ILE A 28 8.28 -30.37 3.51
N VAL A 29 7.31 -31.24 3.25
CA VAL A 29 7.00 -32.40 4.10
C VAL A 29 7.24 -33.67 3.31
N ASN A 30 8.08 -34.56 3.83
CA ASN A 30 8.32 -35.90 3.32
C ASN A 30 7.65 -36.93 4.25
N LYS A 31 6.51 -37.49 3.85
CA LYS A 31 5.82 -38.60 4.54
C LYS A 31 6.34 -39.99 4.09
N GLY A 32 7.37 -40.01 3.26
CA GLY A 32 8.05 -41.18 2.72
C GLY A 32 8.94 -41.88 3.73
N LEU A 33 9.49 -43.03 3.33
CA LEU A 33 10.55 -43.68 4.08
C LEU A 33 11.90 -43.05 3.69
N GLY A 34 12.71 -42.69 4.68
CA GLY A 34 14.05 -42.17 4.48
C GLY A 34 14.10 -40.70 4.06
N GLU A 35 15.30 -40.25 3.69
CA GLU A 35 15.56 -38.88 3.27
C GLU A 35 15.35 -38.70 1.77
N LYS A 36 14.88 -37.52 1.38
CA LYS A 36 14.71 -37.12 -0.02
C LYS A 36 15.54 -35.90 -0.35
N ASN A 37 16.33 -36.00 -1.41
CA ASN A 37 17.04 -34.86 -1.98
C ASN A 37 16.09 -34.13 -2.92
N VAL A 38 15.84 -32.85 -2.66
CA VAL A 38 14.96 -32.02 -3.49
C VAL A 38 15.66 -30.74 -3.88
N ARG A 39 15.36 -30.26 -5.08
CA ARG A 39 15.75 -28.93 -5.54
C ARG A 39 14.59 -27.97 -5.29
N LEU A 40 14.83 -26.99 -4.44
CA LEU A 40 13.96 -25.85 -4.23
C LEU A 40 14.36 -24.74 -5.22
N THR A 41 13.37 -24.19 -5.92
CA THR A 41 13.48 -22.92 -6.63
C THR A 41 12.44 -21.97 -6.04
N LEU A 42 12.89 -20.80 -5.61
CA LEU A 42 12.02 -19.68 -5.26
C LEU A 42 12.19 -18.62 -6.34
N THR A 43 11.12 -18.26 -7.03
CA THR A 43 11.12 -17.22 -8.06
C THR A 43 10.46 -15.96 -7.51
N VAL A 44 11.18 -14.84 -7.51
CA VAL A 44 10.72 -13.52 -7.04
C VAL A 44 11.06 -12.49 -8.12
N GLU A 45 10.06 -11.77 -8.64
CA GLU A 45 10.25 -10.83 -9.78
C GLU A 45 10.94 -11.45 -11.02
N GLY A 46 10.84 -12.77 -11.19
CA GLY A 46 11.52 -13.51 -12.26
C GLY A 46 12.96 -13.95 -11.93
N ASP A 47 13.49 -13.56 -10.77
CA ASP A 47 14.79 -14.03 -10.28
C ASP A 47 14.64 -15.33 -9.50
N ASP A 48 15.42 -16.34 -9.91
CA ASP A 48 15.43 -17.67 -9.29
C ASP A 48 16.48 -17.78 -8.18
N HIS A 49 16.01 -18.08 -6.98
CA HIS A 49 16.82 -18.52 -5.85
C HIS A 49 16.74 -20.05 -5.72
N ILE A 50 17.84 -20.73 -6.00
CA ILE A 50 17.88 -22.20 -6.05
C ILE A 50 18.65 -22.74 -4.85
N ALA A 51 18.10 -23.76 -4.19
CA ALA A 51 18.76 -24.51 -3.12
C ALA A 51 18.54 -26.02 -3.27
N SER A 52 19.53 -26.81 -2.91
CA SER A 52 19.38 -28.26 -2.77
C SER A 52 19.18 -28.60 -1.29
N LEU A 53 18.15 -29.37 -0.98
CA LEU A 53 17.73 -29.69 0.39
C LEU A 53 17.60 -31.19 0.58
N VAL A 54 17.94 -31.66 1.78
CA VAL A 54 17.66 -33.04 2.21
C VAL A 54 16.51 -33.00 3.20
N VAL A 55 15.38 -33.62 2.85
CA VAL A 55 14.14 -33.59 3.65
C VAL A 55 13.84 -34.99 4.18
N ARG A 56 13.93 -35.16 5.50
CA ARG A 56 13.63 -36.43 6.19
C ARG A 56 12.16 -36.57 6.58
N ASP A 57 11.62 -35.54 7.22
CA ASP A 57 10.23 -35.49 7.69
C ASP A 57 9.62 -34.15 7.32
N ARG A 58 10.12 -33.06 7.92
CA ARG A 58 9.65 -31.71 7.64
C ARG A 58 10.81 -30.72 7.61
N TYR A 59 10.79 -29.83 6.63
CA TYR A 59 11.78 -28.76 6.49
C TYR A 59 11.05 -27.42 6.35
N LEU A 60 11.38 -26.46 7.23
CA LEU A 60 10.88 -25.09 7.15
C LEU A 60 11.77 -24.29 6.20
N ILE A 61 11.15 -23.71 5.18
CA ILE A 61 11.72 -22.67 4.36
C ILE A 61 11.30 -21.34 4.97
N SER A 62 12.27 -20.47 5.25
CA SER A 62 12.05 -19.11 5.70
C SER A 62 13.07 -18.22 5.01
N LEU A 63 12.63 -17.51 3.96
CA LEU A 63 13.52 -16.73 3.11
C LEU A 63 13.11 -15.26 3.12
N PRO A 64 14.04 -14.31 3.37
CA PRO A 64 13.73 -12.89 3.31
C PRO A 64 13.54 -12.46 1.85
N VAL A 65 12.46 -11.74 1.58
CA VAL A 65 12.20 -11.07 0.31
C VAL A 65 12.08 -9.56 0.52
N SER A 66 12.48 -8.79 -0.48
CA SER A 66 12.29 -7.34 -0.54
C SER A 66 12.17 -6.92 -2.00
N PHE A 67 11.36 -5.89 -2.27
CA PHE A 67 11.08 -5.44 -3.63
C PHE A 67 11.53 -4.01 -3.83
N SER A 68 11.99 -3.72 -5.05
CA SER A 68 12.50 -2.40 -5.44
C SER A 68 11.44 -1.51 -6.13
N SER A 69 10.31 -2.09 -6.53
CA SER A 69 9.25 -1.41 -7.28
C SER A 69 7.85 -1.78 -6.78
N THR A 70 6.88 -0.88 -6.98
CA THR A 70 5.49 -1.07 -6.57
C THR A 70 4.72 -2.00 -7.50
N GLY A 71 3.56 -2.46 -7.04
CA GLY A 71 2.61 -3.25 -7.81
C GLY A 71 2.40 -4.64 -7.23
N VAL A 72 1.54 -5.41 -7.87
CA VAL A 72 1.33 -6.82 -7.52
C VAL A 72 2.52 -7.63 -8.03
N LYS A 73 3.14 -8.39 -7.13
CA LYS A 73 4.33 -9.22 -7.40
C LYS A 73 4.02 -10.68 -7.15
N ASP A 74 4.36 -11.52 -8.11
CA ASP A 74 4.25 -12.96 -7.97
C ASP A 74 5.47 -13.52 -7.24
N VAL A 75 5.21 -14.44 -6.33
CA VAL A 75 6.21 -15.25 -5.63
C VAL A 75 5.84 -16.71 -5.85
N GLU A 76 6.68 -17.42 -6.59
CA GLU A 76 6.51 -18.85 -6.84
C GLU A 76 7.53 -19.65 -6.06
N ILE A 77 7.08 -20.71 -5.41
CA ILE A 77 7.95 -21.74 -4.86
C ILE A 77 7.74 -23.03 -5.65
N ARG A 78 8.83 -23.63 -6.10
CA ARG A 78 8.86 -24.91 -6.83
C ARG A 78 9.81 -25.89 -6.17
N VAL A 79 9.37 -27.13 -6.00
CA VAL A 79 10.14 -28.23 -5.42
C VAL A 79 10.22 -29.34 -6.46
N LYS A 80 11.43 -29.71 -6.88
CA LYS A 80 11.68 -30.69 -7.94
C LYS A 80 12.65 -31.79 -7.50
N ASP A 81 12.35 -33.03 -7.85
CA ASP A 81 13.19 -34.23 -7.77
C ASP A 81 12.89 -35.11 -9.00
N THR A 82 13.49 -36.30 -9.13
CA THR A 82 13.19 -37.26 -10.21
C THR A 82 11.71 -37.57 -10.33
N ASP A 83 11.02 -37.75 -9.18
CA ASP A 83 9.61 -38.13 -9.12
C ASP A 83 8.70 -37.04 -8.53
N VAL A 84 9.24 -35.85 -8.24
CA VAL A 84 8.52 -34.75 -7.57
C VAL A 84 8.59 -33.50 -8.45
N ASP A 85 7.46 -32.89 -8.74
CA ASP A 85 7.39 -31.55 -9.34
C ASP A 85 6.17 -30.84 -8.76
N LEU A 86 6.41 -30.02 -7.74
CA LEU A 86 5.38 -29.28 -7.01
C LEU A 86 5.65 -27.80 -7.18
N SER A 87 4.62 -27.01 -7.43
CA SER A 87 4.72 -25.56 -7.38
C SER A 87 3.54 -24.92 -6.68
N SER A 88 3.77 -23.72 -6.13
CA SER A 88 2.71 -22.89 -5.60
C SER A 88 3.08 -21.42 -5.80
N THR A 89 2.09 -20.64 -6.23
CA THR A 89 2.26 -19.20 -6.47
C THR A 89 1.37 -18.42 -5.52
N ARG A 90 1.92 -17.32 -5.02
CA ARG A 90 1.23 -16.33 -4.20
C ARG A 90 1.59 -14.95 -4.71
N THR A 91 0.76 -13.97 -4.40
CA THR A 91 0.98 -12.57 -4.78
C THR A 91 1.20 -11.72 -3.55
N ILE A 92 1.98 -10.66 -3.70
CA ILE A 92 2.23 -9.61 -2.70
C ILE A 92 1.92 -8.27 -3.35
N GLU A 93 1.12 -7.41 -2.73
CA GLU A 93 0.96 -6.03 -3.17
C GLU A 93 2.07 -5.16 -2.56
N VAL A 94 3.03 -4.77 -3.39
CA VAL A 94 4.14 -3.91 -2.98
C VAL A 94 3.74 -2.45 -3.15
N TYR A 95 3.86 -1.67 -2.09
CA TYR A 95 3.35 -0.30 -2.04
C TYR A 95 4.40 0.69 -1.51
N GLN A 96 4.13 1.97 -1.70
CA GLN A 96 4.96 3.06 -1.16
C GLN A 96 4.30 3.65 0.08
N GLU A 97 5.09 4.23 0.97
CA GLU A 97 4.54 4.98 2.08
C GLU A 97 3.59 6.09 1.55
N PRO A 98 2.34 6.15 2.06
CA PRO A 98 1.37 7.13 1.60
C PRO A 98 1.84 8.55 1.94
N LYS A 99 1.57 9.50 1.05
CA LYS A 99 1.75 10.93 1.33
C LYS A 99 0.40 11.60 1.42
N VAL A 100 0.12 12.23 2.55
CA VAL A 100 -1.17 12.88 2.81
C VAL A 100 -0.96 14.38 2.85
N TYR A 101 -1.62 15.09 1.95
CA TYR A 101 -1.68 16.54 1.89
C TYR A 101 -3.09 16.99 2.26
N HIS A 102 -3.18 18.22 2.77
CA HIS A 102 -4.47 18.82 3.05
C HIS A 102 -4.51 20.29 2.66
N ALA A 103 -5.68 20.73 2.24
CA ALA A 103 -6.02 22.13 1.98
C ALA A 103 -7.40 22.43 2.54
N THR A 104 -7.65 23.70 2.83
CA THR A 104 -8.92 24.17 3.39
C THR A 104 -9.49 25.30 2.56
N GLU A 105 -10.81 25.36 2.47
CA GLU A 105 -11.52 26.49 1.90
C GLU A 105 -12.92 26.64 2.51
N ILE A 106 -13.49 27.83 2.36
CA ILE A 106 -14.92 28.06 2.56
C ILE A 106 -15.61 28.01 1.18
N ARG A 107 -16.59 27.10 1.02
CA ARG A 107 -17.41 26.99 -0.19
C ARG A 107 -18.88 27.02 0.21
N ASP A 108 -19.64 27.97 -0.33
CA ASP A 108 -21.07 28.16 -0.04
C ASP A 108 -21.39 28.24 1.47
N GLY A 109 -20.53 28.92 2.24
CA GLY A 109 -20.66 29.06 3.69
C GLY A 109 -20.31 27.81 4.50
N LYS A 110 -19.71 26.79 3.88
CA LYS A 110 -19.24 25.57 4.55
C LYS A 110 -17.72 25.47 4.56
N ALA A 111 -17.17 24.97 5.65
CA ALA A 111 -15.76 24.64 5.78
C ALA A 111 -15.46 23.31 5.09
N ILE A 112 -14.63 23.33 4.06
CA ILE A 112 -14.24 22.17 3.26
C ILE A 112 -12.78 21.83 3.52
N LEU A 113 -12.53 20.65 4.08
CA LEU A 113 -11.20 20.06 4.11
C LEU A 113 -11.03 19.17 2.88
N LYS A 114 -10.06 19.50 2.05
CA LYS A 114 -9.60 18.67 0.94
C LYS A 114 -8.41 17.84 1.42
N LEU A 115 -8.50 16.52 1.34
CA LEU A 115 -7.36 15.63 1.52
C LEU A 115 -6.91 15.10 0.17
N ASP A 116 -5.62 15.15 -0.13
CA ASP A 116 -5.00 14.50 -1.28
C ASP A 116 -4.03 13.42 -0.80
N VAL A 117 -4.33 12.16 -1.14
CA VAL A 117 -3.52 11.00 -0.76
C VAL A 117 -2.80 10.46 -1.98
N GLN A 118 -1.48 10.56 -1.97
CA GLN A 118 -0.61 10.12 -3.06
C GLN A 118 0.22 8.89 -2.68
N LYS A 119 0.85 8.29 -3.70
CA LYS A 119 1.75 7.11 -3.65
C LYS A 119 1.08 5.79 -3.30
N SER A 120 0.22 5.75 -2.30
CA SER A 120 -0.57 4.56 -1.93
C SER A 120 -1.80 4.98 -1.14
N LYS A 121 -2.80 4.11 -1.12
CA LYS A 121 -4.06 4.36 -0.41
C LYS A 121 -3.89 4.24 1.10
N ILE A 122 -4.71 4.98 1.83
CA ILE A 122 -4.85 4.89 3.29
C ILE A 122 -6.24 4.34 3.64
N ARG A 123 -6.35 3.69 4.80
CA ARG A 123 -7.56 3.06 5.31
C ARG A 123 -7.94 3.60 6.68
N ASN A 124 -9.17 3.32 7.10
CA ASN A 124 -9.70 3.66 8.44
C ASN A 124 -9.47 5.13 8.81
N VAL A 125 -9.65 6.02 7.83
CA VAL A 125 -9.37 7.43 7.97
C VAL A 125 -10.40 8.05 8.90
N LYS A 126 -9.93 8.70 9.96
CA LYS A 126 -10.71 9.49 10.89
C LYS A 126 -10.11 10.88 10.98
N ILE A 127 -10.95 11.89 10.81
CA ILE A 127 -10.59 13.30 10.75
C ILE A 127 -11.35 14.00 11.87
N THR A 128 -10.63 14.73 12.72
CA THR A 128 -11.20 15.50 13.82
C THR A 128 -10.81 16.97 13.68
N ILE A 129 -11.81 17.86 13.62
CA ILE A 129 -11.61 19.32 13.63
C ILE A 129 -12.62 19.93 14.60
N ALA A 130 -12.14 20.70 15.58
CA ALA A 130 -13.00 21.37 16.57
C ALA A 130 -14.03 20.46 17.25
N GLY A 131 -13.68 19.17 17.48
CA GLY A 131 -14.56 18.16 18.05
C GLY A 131 -15.59 17.54 17.07
N GLN A 132 -15.67 18.01 15.83
CA GLN A 132 -16.42 17.36 14.76
C GLN A 132 -15.57 16.24 14.14
N GLU A 133 -16.21 15.09 13.87
CA GLU A 133 -15.55 13.92 13.33
C GLU A 133 -16.11 13.54 11.95
N LYS A 134 -15.23 13.20 11.03
CA LYS A 134 -15.56 12.59 9.73
C LYS A 134 -14.71 11.34 9.52
N GLN A 135 -15.25 10.38 8.78
CA GLN A 135 -14.56 9.12 8.52
C GLN A 135 -14.65 8.71 7.05
N ALA A 136 -13.66 7.94 6.61
CA ALA A 136 -13.67 7.25 5.33
C ALA A 136 -12.94 5.91 5.45
N ASN A 137 -13.53 4.85 4.90
CA ASN A 137 -12.92 3.52 4.93
C ASN A 137 -11.61 3.45 4.16
N GLU A 138 -11.54 4.13 3.00
CA GLU A 138 -10.36 4.16 2.14
C GLU A 138 -10.30 5.51 1.38
N ILE A 139 -9.09 6.02 1.15
CA ILE A 139 -8.82 7.21 0.34
C ILE A 139 -7.59 6.98 -0.54
N PHE A 140 -7.71 7.33 -1.82
CA PHE A 140 -6.63 7.51 -2.77
C PHE A 140 -6.97 8.68 -3.70
N GLY A 141 -6.03 9.57 -3.95
CA GLY A 141 -6.29 10.86 -4.61
C GLY A 141 -7.05 11.82 -3.70
N GLU A 142 -7.81 12.72 -4.33
CA GLU A 142 -8.53 13.80 -3.63
C GLU A 142 -9.85 13.34 -3.01
N LYS A 143 -10.14 13.83 -1.81
CA LYS A 143 -11.43 13.67 -1.14
C LYS A 143 -11.76 14.89 -0.29
N GLU A 144 -12.98 15.37 -0.44
CA GLU A 144 -13.50 16.51 0.33
C GLU A 144 -14.32 16.05 1.54
N PHE A 145 -14.21 16.82 2.63
CA PHE A 145 -14.98 16.65 3.84
C PHE A 145 -15.58 17.98 4.25
N GLU A 146 -16.91 18.04 4.34
CA GLU A 146 -17.62 19.24 4.78
C GLU A 146 -17.80 19.27 6.29
N PHE A 147 -17.50 20.41 6.90
CA PHE A 147 -17.67 20.71 8.30
C PHE A 147 -18.56 21.94 8.48
N SER A 148 -19.33 21.96 9.55
CA SER A 148 -20.15 23.11 9.94
C SER A 148 -19.36 23.97 10.91
N LEU A 149 -18.41 24.74 10.38
CA LEU A 149 -17.50 25.60 11.14
C LEU A 149 -17.49 27.00 10.54
N ASP A 150 -17.41 28.00 11.40
CA ASP A 150 -17.20 29.38 10.98
C ASP A 150 -15.74 29.59 10.52
N PRO A 151 -15.45 30.63 9.71
CA PRO A 151 -14.08 31.00 9.37
C PRO A 151 -13.21 31.19 10.61
N GLY A 152 -11.98 30.66 10.58
CA GLY A 152 -11.07 30.69 11.73
C GLY A 152 -10.00 29.60 11.70
N GLU A 153 -9.17 29.60 12.73
CA GLU A 153 -8.12 28.59 12.94
C GLU A 153 -8.59 27.47 13.85
N TYR A 154 -8.29 26.22 13.47
CA TYR A 154 -8.70 25.04 14.21
C TYR A 154 -7.60 23.98 14.23
N PRO A 155 -7.48 23.21 15.32
CA PRO A 155 -6.64 22.02 15.32
C PRO A 155 -7.25 20.96 14.38
N LEU A 156 -6.41 20.38 13.53
CA LEU A 156 -6.71 19.23 12.68
C LEU A 156 -5.97 18.02 13.21
N GLU A 157 -6.69 16.92 13.39
CA GLU A 157 -6.12 15.60 13.65
C GLU A 157 -6.66 14.60 12.62
N ILE A 158 -5.75 13.86 11.97
CA ILE A 158 -6.09 12.77 11.06
C ILE A 158 -5.39 11.51 11.56
N THR A 159 -6.15 10.44 11.78
CA THR A 159 -5.61 9.10 12.02
C THR A 159 -6.02 8.17 10.89
N CYS A 160 -5.10 7.33 10.43
CA CYS A 160 -5.35 6.35 9.37
C CYS A 160 -4.33 5.21 9.42
N ASP A 161 -4.56 4.16 8.63
CA ASP A 161 -3.61 3.06 8.44
C ASP A 161 -3.12 3.02 6.99
N ASP A 162 -1.89 2.59 6.74
CA ASP A 162 -1.48 2.19 5.39
C ASP A 162 -2.03 0.82 5.01
N LEU A 163 -1.69 0.40 3.79
CA LEU A 163 -2.06 -0.91 3.24
C LEU A 163 -1.64 -2.10 4.11
N GLY A 164 -0.48 -2.00 4.76
CA GLY A 164 0.04 -3.03 5.67
C GLY A 164 -0.54 -2.95 7.09
N GLY A 165 -1.47 -2.04 7.36
CA GLY A 165 -2.07 -1.85 8.67
C GLY A 165 -1.19 -1.09 9.66
N ASN A 166 -0.15 -0.38 9.20
CA ASN A 166 0.64 0.47 10.09
C ASN A 166 -0.10 1.80 10.31
N PRO A 167 -0.25 2.27 11.56
CA PRO A 167 -0.98 3.48 11.87
C PRO A 167 -0.16 4.75 11.58
N TYR A 168 -0.84 5.81 11.18
CA TYR A 168 -0.35 7.17 10.98
C TYR A 168 -1.22 8.15 11.77
N GLN A 169 -0.59 9.21 12.27
CA GLN A 169 -1.25 10.34 12.88
C GLN A 169 -0.65 11.62 12.30
N ILE A 170 -1.51 12.51 11.82
CA ILE A 170 -1.15 13.82 11.31
C ILE A 170 -1.87 14.85 12.17
N SER A 171 -1.10 15.73 12.79
CA SER A 171 -1.63 16.83 13.59
C SER A 171 -1.09 18.15 13.05
N SER A 172 -1.99 19.09 12.75
CA SER A 172 -1.65 20.43 12.28
C SER A 172 -2.66 21.46 12.79
N THR A 173 -2.38 22.74 12.56
CA THR A 173 -3.38 23.81 12.66
C THR A 173 -3.75 24.22 11.25
N ILE A 174 -5.05 24.29 10.97
CA ILE A 174 -5.59 24.69 9.67
C ILE A 174 -6.42 25.95 9.83
N GLU A 175 -6.54 26.72 8.77
CA GLU A 175 -7.34 27.95 8.76
C GLU A 175 -8.39 27.88 7.64
N PHE A 176 -9.65 28.08 8.00
CA PHE A 176 -10.70 28.29 7.03
C PHE A 176 -10.87 29.80 6.83
N ARG A 177 -10.42 30.30 5.68
CA ARG A 177 -10.59 31.71 5.29
C ARG A 177 -11.75 31.83 4.30
N GLU A 178 -12.56 32.88 4.47
CA GLU A 178 -13.38 33.34 3.36
C GLU A 178 -12.44 33.81 2.24
N LYS A 179 -12.66 33.35 1.01
CA LYS A 179 -11.93 33.87 -0.15
C LYS A 179 -12.24 35.36 -0.25
N ASN A 180 -11.21 36.21 -0.17
CA ASN A 180 -11.41 37.62 -0.44
C ASN A 180 -11.69 37.80 -1.94
N PHE A 181 -12.44 38.84 -2.30
CA PHE A 181 -12.77 39.16 -3.70
C PHE A 181 -11.53 39.21 -4.62
N LEU A 182 -10.38 39.61 -4.08
CA LEU A 182 -9.10 39.64 -4.80
C LEU A 182 -8.55 38.25 -5.14
N ASP A 183 -8.73 37.25 -4.26
CA ASP A 183 -8.28 35.88 -4.51
C ASP A 183 -9.10 35.23 -5.65
N ILE A 184 -10.39 35.54 -5.68
CA ILE A 184 -11.31 35.12 -6.76
C ILE A 184 -10.89 35.75 -8.10
N ILE A 185 -10.54 37.04 -8.10
CA ILE A 185 -10.05 37.73 -9.30
C ILE A 185 -8.74 37.11 -9.78
N MET A 186 -7.80 36.81 -8.88
CA MET A 186 -6.52 36.25 -9.25
C MET A 186 -6.63 34.83 -9.82
N GLU A 187 -7.50 33.97 -9.27
CA GLU A 187 -7.81 32.66 -9.87
C GLU A 187 -8.45 32.80 -11.26
N ALA A 188 -9.37 33.74 -11.45
CA ALA A 188 -9.99 34.00 -12.75
C ALA A 188 -8.98 34.51 -13.79
N ILE A 189 -8.05 35.38 -13.38
CA ILE A 189 -6.95 35.87 -14.24
C ILE A 189 -6.01 34.71 -14.60
N ASN A 190 -5.61 33.88 -13.64
CA ASN A 190 -4.72 32.76 -13.90
C ASN A 190 -5.38 31.73 -14.83
N GLY A 191 -6.66 31.40 -14.63
CA GLY A 191 -7.42 30.52 -15.52
C GLY A 191 -7.53 31.09 -16.95
N PHE A 192 -7.74 32.40 -17.09
CA PHE A 192 -7.77 33.06 -18.41
C PHE A 192 -6.39 33.04 -19.09
N VAL A 193 -5.32 33.25 -18.34
CA VAL A 193 -3.94 33.22 -18.84
C VAL A 193 -3.53 31.81 -19.30
N GLU A 194 -3.87 30.77 -18.53
CA GLU A 194 -3.63 29.37 -18.92
C GLU A 194 -4.41 28.99 -20.18
N GLN A 195 -5.65 29.46 -20.31
CA GLN A 195 -6.48 29.21 -21.49
C GLN A 195 -5.94 29.90 -22.74
N ILE A 196 -5.39 31.11 -22.62
CA ILE A 196 -4.70 31.81 -23.71
C ILE A 196 -3.40 31.09 -24.08
N MET A 197 -2.56 30.73 -23.09
CA MET A 197 -1.29 30.05 -23.37
C MET A 197 -1.49 28.65 -23.97
N GLY A 198 -2.53 27.93 -23.57
CA GLY A 198 -2.91 26.66 -24.20
C GLY A 198 -3.42 26.80 -25.65
N PHE A 199 -3.91 27.98 -26.04
CA PHE A 199 -4.41 28.26 -27.40
C PHE A 199 -3.32 28.73 -28.37
N PHE A 200 -2.21 29.28 -27.87
CA PHE A 200 -1.06 29.70 -28.67
C PHE A 200 0.08 28.67 -28.69
N GLY A 201 -0.02 27.60 -27.89
CA GLY A 201 0.97 26.53 -27.77
C GLY A 201 0.66 25.25 -28.58
N SER A 202 -0.42 25.24 -29.39
CA SER A 202 -0.79 24.14 -30.30
C SER A 202 -0.52 24.46 -31.75
#